data_AF-A0A9D6S4N2-F1
#
_entry.id   AF-A0A9D6S4N2-F1
#
_cell.length_a   1.000
_cell.length_b   1.000
_cell.length_c   1.000
_cell.angle_alpha   90.00
_cell.angle_beta   90.00
_cell.angle_gamma   90.00
#
_symmetry.space_group_name_H-M   'P 1'
#
loop_
_entity.id
_entity.type
_entity.pdbx_description
1 polymer ?
#
loop_
_entity_poly.entity_id
_entity_poly.type
_entity_poly.pdbx_seq_one_letter_code
_entity_poly.pdbx_strand_id
1 'polypeptide(L)'
;MSTDRRCIIVPFHSTDLLCGTVPLTFHPAVCGDITKSPLQLKPARQPLPAGALFHSAVQLAIMEKTIQTVEELETEAKCFVEMLVLDGKRATLVTLSGELGAGKTAFTKAVAHALGVEDVVTSPTFVLEKIYALPQIDGHVVSFKRLVHIDAYRLEKGADLAPLGFDELMKDSDNLILLEWPEKVGDALPEPAVKISIIANTDGSRVITYG
;
A
#
# COMPACT_ATOMS: atom_id res chain seq x y z
N MET A 1 -43.99 -28.88 11.72
CA MET A 1 -43.11 -28.19 10.74
C MET A 1 -41.76 -28.01 11.40
N SER A 2 -40.76 -28.67 10.84
CA SER A 2 -39.41 -28.83 11.37
C SER A 2 -38.62 -27.53 11.26
N THR A 3 -38.06 -27.03 12.36
CA THR A 3 -37.01 -26.00 12.35
C THR A 3 -35.69 -26.67 12.73
N ASP A 4 -35.00 -27.09 11.68
CA ASP A 4 -33.68 -27.72 11.70
C ASP A 4 -32.62 -26.70 12.20
N ARG A 5 -31.97 -27.04 13.32
CA ARG A 5 -30.83 -26.31 13.87
C ARG A 5 -29.60 -26.72 13.09
N ARG A 6 -28.92 -25.77 12.46
CA ARG A 6 -27.54 -25.99 11.97
C ARG A 6 -26.58 -25.04 12.66
N CYS A 7 -25.89 -25.60 13.66
CA CYS A 7 -24.61 -25.10 14.13
C CYS A 7 -23.61 -25.21 12.98
N ILE A 8 -23.10 -24.07 12.50
CA ILE A 8 -21.95 -24.05 11.60
C ILE A 8 -20.71 -24.05 12.47
N ILE A 9 -20.00 -25.18 12.45
CA ILE A 9 -18.68 -25.37 13.05
C ILE A 9 -17.67 -24.79 12.05
N VAL A 10 -16.99 -23.71 12.42
CA VAL A 10 -15.80 -23.23 11.72
C VAL A 10 -14.55 -23.83 12.38
N PRO A 11 -13.66 -24.51 11.63
CA PRO A 11 -12.44 -25.06 12.21
C PRO A 11 -11.42 -23.93 12.45
N PHE A 12 -10.99 -23.80 13.70
CA PHE A 12 -9.89 -22.94 14.13
C PHE A 12 -8.59 -23.75 14.07
N HIS A 13 -7.74 -23.48 13.09
CA HIS A 13 -6.38 -24.03 13.05
C HIS A 13 -5.46 -23.13 13.87
N SER A 14 -5.22 -23.52 15.12
CA SER A 14 -4.17 -22.97 15.96
C SER A 14 -2.98 -23.92 15.87
N THR A 15 -1.91 -23.50 15.22
CA THR A 15 -0.59 -24.10 15.43
C THR A 15 0.06 -23.45 16.64
N ASP A 16 0.73 -24.31 17.41
CA ASP A 16 1.70 -24.03 18.46
C ASP A 16 1.18 -23.50 19.80
N LEU A 17 1.05 -24.41 20.76
CA LEU A 17 1.71 -24.23 22.05
C LEU A 17 1.97 -25.58 22.75
N LEU A 18 3.25 -25.73 23.07
CA LEU A 18 3.90 -26.60 24.02
C LEU A 18 3.10 -26.86 25.32
N CYS A 19 3.21 -28.11 25.78
CA CYS A 19 3.48 -28.53 27.16
C CYS A 19 2.56 -28.01 28.29
N GLY A 20 1.78 -28.92 28.90
CA GLY A 20 1.25 -28.68 30.24
C GLY A 20 -0.02 -29.46 30.57
N THR A 21 0.14 -30.63 31.16
CA THR A 21 -0.92 -31.47 31.75
C THR A 21 -1.46 -30.85 33.04
N VAL A 22 -2.77 -30.58 33.12
CA VAL A 22 -3.50 -30.45 34.39
C VAL A 22 -4.94 -30.97 34.21
N PRO A 23 -5.45 -31.87 35.09
CA PRO A 23 -6.82 -32.37 34.99
C PRO A 23 -7.83 -31.42 35.64
N LEU A 24 -8.90 -31.08 34.92
CA LEU A 24 -10.03 -30.29 35.45
C LEU A 24 -11.09 -31.23 36.03
N THR A 25 -11.25 -31.18 37.35
CA THR A 25 -12.39 -31.78 38.07
C THR A 25 -13.61 -30.86 37.99
N PHE A 26 -14.76 -31.42 37.63
CA PHE A 26 -16.07 -30.75 37.68
C PHE A 26 -16.59 -30.60 39.12
N HIS A 27 -17.17 -29.44 39.43
CA HIS A 27 -18.13 -29.25 40.53
C HIS A 27 -19.31 -28.39 40.05
N PRO A 28 -20.54 -28.64 40.55
CA PRO A 28 -21.76 -28.10 39.97
C PRO A 28 -22.09 -26.68 40.45
N ALA A 29 -22.87 -25.99 39.61
CA ALA A 29 -23.36 -24.63 39.78
C ALA A 29 -24.20 -24.43 41.05
N VAL A 30 -24.03 -23.27 41.70
CA VAL A 30 -24.97 -22.73 42.68
C VAL A 30 -25.58 -21.46 42.13
N CYS A 31 -26.91 -21.45 42.12
CA CYS A 31 -27.80 -20.37 41.75
C CYS A 31 -27.78 -19.29 42.85
N GLY A 32 -27.65 -18.02 42.46
CA GLY A 32 -27.69 -16.88 43.37
C GLY A 32 -28.22 -15.64 42.65
N ASP A 33 -29.45 -15.28 43.01
CA ASP A 33 -30.22 -14.15 42.49
C ASP A 33 -29.89 -12.90 43.31
N ILE A 34 -29.40 -11.82 42.69
CA ILE A 34 -29.27 -10.51 43.34
C ILE A 34 -29.66 -9.41 42.35
N THR A 35 -30.87 -8.90 42.57
CA THR A 35 -31.40 -7.63 42.08
C THR A 35 -30.58 -6.44 42.61
N LYS A 36 -29.85 -5.71 41.76
CA LYS A 36 -29.49 -4.30 41.97
C LYS A 36 -29.41 -3.52 40.65
N SER A 37 -30.00 -2.32 40.72
CA SER A 37 -30.17 -1.20 39.76
C SER A 37 -29.05 -0.96 38.72
N PRO A 38 -29.37 -0.45 37.50
CA PRO A 38 -28.41 -0.30 36.41
C PRO A 38 -27.55 0.95 36.59
N LEU A 39 -26.31 0.77 37.04
CA LEU A 39 -25.26 1.76 36.85
C LEU A 39 -24.67 1.57 35.45
N GLN A 40 -24.96 2.51 34.54
CA GLN A 40 -24.33 2.55 33.23
C GLN A 40 -22.82 2.81 33.37
N LEU A 41 -22.04 1.75 33.28
CA LEU A 41 -20.62 1.81 32.93
C LEU A 41 -20.52 2.07 31.43
N LYS A 42 -20.08 3.27 31.05
CA LYS A 42 -19.61 3.55 29.68
C LYS A 42 -18.35 2.71 29.41
N PRO A 43 -18.31 1.78 28.45
CA PRO A 43 -17.05 1.21 28.00
C PRO A 43 -16.60 2.01 26.78
N ALA A 44 -15.64 2.92 26.97
CA ALA A 44 -14.93 3.50 25.83
C ALA A 44 -13.57 4.04 26.28
N ARG A 45 -12.65 3.14 26.64
CA ARG A 45 -11.27 3.36 26.19
C ARG A 45 -11.17 2.65 24.86
N GLN A 46 -11.35 3.42 23.79
CA GLN A 46 -10.94 2.96 22.47
C GLN A 46 -9.45 2.58 22.57
N PRO A 47 -9.03 1.38 22.14
CA PRO A 47 -7.61 1.11 21.98
C PRO A 47 -7.09 2.09 20.92
N LEU A 48 -6.05 2.84 21.28
CA LEU A 48 -5.29 3.64 20.32
C LEU A 48 -4.81 2.68 19.20
N PRO A 49 -4.95 3.04 17.92
CA PRO A 49 -4.53 2.16 16.84
C PRO A 49 -3.02 1.96 16.93
N ALA A 50 -2.60 0.71 17.11
CA ALA A 50 -1.19 0.28 17.17
C ALA A 50 -0.39 0.68 15.91
N GLY A 51 -1.06 1.07 14.82
CA GLY A 51 -0.45 1.55 13.58
C GLY A 51 0.23 2.92 13.66
N ALA A 52 -0.20 3.82 14.56
CA ALA A 52 0.29 5.21 14.53
C ALA A 52 1.76 5.34 14.98
N LEU A 53 2.20 4.52 15.94
CA LEU A 53 3.56 4.57 16.49
C LEU A 53 4.56 3.73 15.71
N PHE A 54 4.10 2.67 15.03
CA PHE A 54 4.95 1.85 14.16
C PHE A 54 5.32 2.59 12.87
N HIS A 55 4.39 3.40 12.32
CA HIS A 55 4.66 4.27 11.18
C HIS A 55 5.79 5.26 11.49
N SER A 56 5.78 5.93 12.65
CA SER A 56 6.69 7.05 12.91
C SER A 56 8.16 6.67 13.07
N ALA A 57 8.50 5.45 13.52
CA ALA A 57 9.90 5.02 13.70
C ALA A 57 10.47 4.33 12.43
N VAL A 58 9.61 3.66 11.65
CA VAL A 58 9.96 3.09 10.34
C VAL A 58 10.12 4.21 9.30
N GLN A 59 9.32 5.28 9.35
CA GLN A 59 9.43 6.46 8.47
C GLN A 59 10.83 7.11 8.49
N LEU A 60 11.53 7.08 9.63
CA LEU A 60 12.83 7.74 9.83
C LEU A 60 14.01 6.97 9.22
N ALA A 61 13.89 5.66 9.01
CA ALA A 61 14.97 4.83 8.44
C ALA A 61 14.85 4.67 6.91
N ILE A 62 13.79 5.20 6.31
CA ILE A 62 13.42 5.04 4.89
C ILE A 62 13.31 6.42 4.23
N MET A 63 14.07 7.41 4.69
CA MET A 63 14.04 8.72 4.03
C MET A 63 14.96 8.74 2.80
N GLU A 64 16.01 7.92 2.77
CA GLU A 64 16.99 7.93 1.69
C GLU A 64 17.65 6.55 1.50
N LYS A 65 17.80 6.14 0.24
CA LYS A 65 18.46 4.90 -0.14
C LYS A 65 19.43 5.13 -1.29
N THR A 66 20.67 4.69 -1.13
CA THR A 66 21.64 4.63 -2.22
C THR A 66 21.57 3.28 -2.92
N ILE A 67 21.46 3.31 -4.23
CA ILE A 67 21.35 2.16 -5.14
C ILE A 67 22.55 2.18 -6.09
N GLN A 68 23.32 1.11 -6.09
CA GLN A 68 24.51 0.95 -6.94
C GLN A 68 24.27 -0.02 -8.10
N THR A 69 23.33 -0.96 -7.95
CA THR A 69 23.09 -2.03 -8.93
C THR A 69 21.61 -2.15 -9.29
N VAL A 70 21.33 -2.87 -10.37
CA VAL A 70 19.96 -3.19 -10.78
C VAL A 70 19.28 -4.12 -9.76
N GLU A 71 20.03 -5.05 -9.17
CA GLU A 71 19.53 -5.98 -8.15
C GLU A 71 19.11 -5.25 -6.87
N GLU A 72 19.87 -4.21 -6.48
CA GLU A 72 19.51 -3.33 -5.37
C GLU A 72 18.24 -2.53 -5.68
N LEU A 73 18.09 -2.03 -6.92
CA LEU A 73 16.88 -1.33 -7.37
C LEU A 73 15.65 -2.24 -7.30
N GLU A 74 15.77 -3.48 -7.77
CA GLU A 74 14.69 -4.46 -7.72
C GLU A 74 14.31 -4.84 -6.28
N THR A 75 15.30 -4.98 -5.40
CA THR A 75 15.08 -5.24 -3.99
C THR A 75 14.38 -4.07 -3.32
N GLU A 76 14.84 -2.85 -3.59
CA GLU A 76 14.22 -1.63 -3.07
C GLU A 76 12.79 -1.46 -3.57
N ALA A 77 12.51 -1.75 -4.84
CA ALA A 77 11.16 -1.70 -5.37
C ALA A 77 10.21 -2.71 -4.70
N LYS A 78 10.70 -3.90 -4.35
CA LYS A 78 9.92 -4.89 -3.58
C LYS A 78 9.59 -4.37 -2.18
N CYS A 79 10.60 -3.87 -1.45
CA CYS A 79 10.38 -3.22 -0.15
C CYS A 79 9.39 -2.07 -0.26
N PHE A 80 9.50 -1.24 -1.31
CA PHE A 80 8.59 -0.14 -1.57
C PHE A 80 7.14 -0.60 -1.73
N VAL A 81 6.90 -1.64 -2.53
CA VAL A 81 5.56 -2.21 -2.71
C VAL A 81 4.96 -2.72 -1.39
N GLU A 82 5.77 -3.36 -0.54
CA GLU A 82 5.32 -3.83 0.78
C GLU A 82 4.93 -2.71 1.74
N MET A 83 5.49 -1.51 1.55
CA MET A 83 5.17 -0.32 2.35
C MET A 83 3.93 0.43 1.87
N LEU A 84 3.49 0.19 0.64
CA LEU A 84 2.28 0.83 0.14
C LEU A 84 1.07 0.41 0.99
N VAL A 85 0.10 1.30 1.11
CA VAL A 85 -1.16 1.02 1.80
C VAL A 85 -2.28 1.55 0.92
N LEU A 86 -3.38 0.79 0.85
CA LEU A 86 -4.61 1.25 0.20
C LEU A 86 -5.28 2.30 1.07
N ASP A 87 -5.55 3.46 0.48
CA ASP A 87 -6.39 4.49 1.11
C ASP A 87 -7.85 4.00 1.27
N GLY A 88 -8.33 3.20 0.31
CA GLY A 88 -9.67 2.60 0.32
C GLY A 88 -10.80 3.55 -0.09
N LYS A 89 -10.51 4.82 -0.38
CA LYS A 89 -11.48 5.79 -0.93
C LYS A 89 -11.06 6.37 -2.27
N ARG A 90 -9.76 6.50 -2.50
CA ARG A 90 -9.16 7.01 -3.74
C ARG A 90 -7.92 6.21 -4.11
N ALA A 91 -7.43 6.38 -5.33
CA ALA A 91 -6.20 5.79 -5.81
C ALA A 91 -5.00 6.20 -4.94
N THR A 92 -4.03 5.29 -4.82
CA THR A 92 -2.74 5.61 -4.21
C THR A 92 -1.88 6.31 -5.25
N LEU A 93 -1.67 7.63 -5.08
CA LEU A 93 -0.82 8.44 -5.96
C LEU A 93 0.61 8.49 -5.42
N VAL A 94 1.58 8.06 -6.23
CA VAL A 94 3.01 8.19 -5.97
C VAL A 94 3.61 9.04 -7.09
N THR A 95 4.39 10.04 -6.72
CA THR A 95 5.04 10.93 -7.69
C THR A 95 6.53 10.70 -7.71
N LEU A 96 7.14 10.70 -8.89
CA LEU A 96 8.57 10.51 -9.10
C LEU A 96 9.19 11.74 -9.78
N SER A 97 10.08 12.43 -9.08
CA SER A 97 10.85 13.56 -9.60
C SER A 97 12.33 13.18 -9.72
N GLY A 98 13.06 13.97 -10.51
CA GLY A 98 14.49 13.77 -10.76
C GLY A 98 14.86 14.19 -12.18
N GLU A 99 16.14 14.38 -12.44
CA GLU A 99 16.62 14.82 -13.75
C GLU A 99 16.35 13.79 -14.86
N LEU A 100 16.52 14.21 -16.12
CA LEU A 100 16.43 13.30 -17.27
C LEU A 100 17.53 12.24 -17.14
N GLY A 101 17.15 10.96 -17.24
CA GLY A 101 18.08 9.85 -17.03
C GLY A 101 18.38 9.52 -15.56
N ALA A 102 17.72 10.17 -14.59
CA ALA A 102 17.87 9.84 -13.17
C ALA A 102 17.43 8.40 -12.83
N GLY A 103 16.54 7.81 -13.63
CA GLY A 103 16.08 6.43 -13.43
C GLY A 103 14.63 6.29 -12.97
N LYS A 104 13.82 7.35 -13.04
CA LYS A 104 12.37 7.33 -12.73
C LYS A 104 11.64 6.15 -13.38
N THR A 105 11.72 6.02 -14.70
CA THR A 105 11.14 4.87 -15.42
C THR A 105 11.75 3.54 -15.00
N ALA A 106 13.05 3.48 -14.67
CA ALA A 106 13.66 2.23 -14.22
C ALA A 106 13.08 1.79 -12.86
N PHE A 107 12.85 2.72 -11.95
CA PHE A 107 12.16 2.46 -10.69
C PHE A 107 10.71 2.02 -10.92
N THR A 108 9.96 2.72 -11.77
CA THR A 108 8.59 2.32 -12.15
C THR A 108 8.53 0.90 -12.70
N LYS A 109 9.48 0.51 -13.57
CA LYS A 109 9.58 -0.87 -14.07
C LYS A 109 9.83 -1.87 -12.95
N ALA A 110 10.77 -1.59 -12.06
CA ALA A 110 11.08 -2.46 -10.93
C ALA A 110 9.85 -2.64 -10.01
N VAL A 111 9.11 -1.57 -9.74
CA VAL A 111 7.85 -1.61 -8.98
C VAL A 111 6.79 -2.44 -9.70
N ALA A 112 6.62 -2.24 -11.01
CA ALA A 112 5.67 -3.02 -11.80
C ALA A 112 5.98 -4.53 -11.77
N HIS A 113 7.27 -4.89 -11.90
CA HIS A 113 7.69 -6.28 -11.78
C HIS A 113 7.48 -6.85 -10.37
N ALA A 114 7.74 -6.06 -9.32
CA ALA A 114 7.45 -6.46 -7.94
C ALA A 114 5.94 -6.68 -7.69
N LEU A 115 5.07 -5.97 -8.41
CA LEU A 115 3.62 -6.14 -8.41
C LEU A 115 3.13 -7.28 -9.31
N GLY A 116 4.03 -7.98 -10.02
CA GLY A 116 3.69 -9.10 -10.89
C GLY A 116 3.21 -8.72 -12.29
N VAL A 117 3.53 -7.52 -12.78
CA VAL A 117 3.30 -7.18 -14.20
C VAL A 117 4.23 -8.02 -15.08
N GLU A 118 3.62 -8.84 -15.94
CA GLU A 118 4.34 -9.70 -16.90
C GLU A 118 4.67 -8.97 -18.21
N ASP A 119 3.96 -7.89 -18.51
CA ASP A 119 4.15 -7.10 -19.72
C ASP A 119 5.47 -6.31 -19.72
N VAL A 120 5.95 -5.96 -20.92
CA VAL A 120 7.11 -5.08 -21.07
C VAL A 120 6.74 -3.66 -20.65
N VAL A 121 7.21 -3.26 -19.46
CA VAL A 121 7.03 -1.91 -18.96
C VAL A 121 8.03 -0.97 -19.62
N THR A 122 7.53 0.05 -20.29
CA THR A 122 8.34 1.12 -20.91
C THR A 122 7.74 2.48 -20.59
N SER A 123 8.57 3.54 -20.62
CA SER A 123 8.05 4.88 -20.38
C SER A 123 6.94 5.21 -21.39
N PRO A 124 5.79 5.71 -20.92
CA PRO A 124 4.72 6.17 -21.77
C PRO A 124 4.99 7.56 -22.34
N THR A 125 6.23 8.11 -22.38
CA THR A 125 6.50 9.50 -22.80
C THR A 125 5.74 10.00 -24.05
N PHE A 126 5.43 9.15 -25.03
CA PHE A 126 4.64 9.54 -26.21
C PHE A 126 3.13 9.28 -26.10
N VAL A 127 2.72 8.26 -25.35
CA VAL A 127 1.31 7.91 -25.14
C VAL A 127 0.74 8.51 -23.85
N LEU A 128 1.60 9.17 -23.06
CA LEU A 128 1.40 9.84 -21.77
C LEU A 128 1.01 8.91 -20.62
N GLU A 129 0.25 7.85 -20.89
CA GLU A 129 -0.24 6.88 -19.91
C GLU A 129 -0.12 5.43 -20.42
N LYS A 130 0.16 4.51 -19.49
CA LYS A 130 -0.08 3.07 -19.66
C LYS A 130 -0.73 2.47 -18.41
N ILE A 131 -1.71 1.60 -18.62
CA ILE A 131 -2.40 0.88 -17.55
C ILE A 131 -2.07 -0.61 -17.66
N TYR A 132 -1.61 -1.20 -16.56
CA TYR A 132 -1.28 -2.61 -16.43
C TYR A 132 -2.23 -3.26 -15.42
N ALA A 133 -2.84 -4.37 -15.80
CA ALA A 133 -3.62 -5.18 -14.86
C ALA A 133 -2.66 -5.91 -13.91
N LEU A 134 -3.00 -5.93 -12.62
CA LEU A 134 -2.20 -6.60 -11.61
C LEU A 134 -2.83 -7.94 -11.24
N PRO A 135 -2.03 -9.02 -11.17
CA PRO A 135 -2.52 -10.30 -10.70
C PRO A 135 -3.06 -10.17 -9.28
N GLN A 136 -4.20 -10.80 -9.01
CA GLN A 136 -4.72 -10.92 -7.66
C GLN A 136 -3.99 -12.08 -6.99
N ILE A 137 -3.02 -11.77 -6.14
CA ILE A 137 -2.21 -12.77 -5.45
C ILE A 137 -2.70 -12.88 -4.01
N ASP A 138 -3.24 -14.05 -3.66
CA ASP A 138 -3.65 -14.35 -2.29
C ASP A 138 -2.45 -14.26 -1.33
N GLY A 139 -2.57 -13.44 -0.28
CA GLY A 139 -1.53 -13.28 0.75
C GLY A 139 -0.64 -12.04 0.63
N HIS A 140 -0.77 -11.22 -0.43
CA HIS A 140 -0.18 -9.89 -0.44
C HIS A 140 -0.99 -8.95 0.48
N VAL A 141 -0.29 -8.12 1.25
CA VAL A 141 -0.88 -7.15 2.20
C VAL A 141 -1.72 -6.10 1.47
N VAL A 142 -1.44 -5.86 0.19
CA VAL A 142 -2.09 -4.86 -0.65
C VAL A 142 -2.46 -5.45 -2.01
N SER A 143 -3.72 -5.33 -2.40
CA SER A 143 -4.22 -5.79 -3.71
C SER A 143 -4.73 -4.61 -4.54
N PHE A 144 -3.81 -3.83 -5.12
CA PHE A 144 -4.18 -2.99 -6.26
C PHE A 144 -4.65 -3.88 -7.42
N LYS A 145 -5.61 -3.42 -8.21
CA LYS A 145 -6.02 -4.13 -9.44
C LYS A 145 -5.31 -3.60 -10.67
N ARG A 146 -4.85 -2.34 -10.63
CA ARG A 146 -4.21 -1.69 -11.77
C ARG A 146 -3.01 -0.87 -11.30
N LEU A 147 -1.94 -0.96 -12.08
CA LEU A 147 -0.85 0.00 -12.08
C LEU A 147 -1.06 0.97 -13.24
N VAL A 148 -1.18 2.24 -12.93
CA VAL A 148 -1.30 3.33 -13.91
C VAL A 148 0.00 4.11 -13.92
N HIS A 149 0.74 4.01 -15.01
CA HIS A 149 2.00 4.73 -15.21
C HIS A 149 1.75 5.95 -16.08
N ILE A 150 1.97 7.14 -15.53
CA ILE A 150 1.87 8.42 -16.23
C ILE A 150 3.26 9.05 -16.32
N ASP A 151 3.64 9.52 -17.51
CA ASP A 151 4.84 10.34 -17.71
C ASP A 151 4.42 11.73 -18.20
N ALA A 152 4.49 12.71 -17.29
CA ALA A 152 4.06 14.07 -17.55
C ALA A 152 5.13 14.94 -18.24
N TYR A 153 6.27 14.39 -18.65
CA TYR A 153 7.39 15.17 -19.22
C TYR A 153 6.98 16.13 -20.35
N ARG A 154 6.00 15.72 -21.17
CA ARG A 154 5.47 16.47 -22.32
C ARG A 154 4.25 17.34 -22.02
N LEU A 155 3.74 17.31 -20.79
CA LEU A 155 2.63 18.16 -20.37
C LEU A 155 3.19 19.53 -19.95
N GLU A 156 2.37 20.57 -20.08
CA GLU A 156 2.78 21.94 -19.75
C GLU A 156 2.10 22.46 -18.49
N LYS A 157 0.93 21.92 -18.15
CA LYS A 157 0.11 22.34 -17.00
C LYS A 157 -0.84 21.24 -16.55
N GLY A 158 -1.35 21.34 -15.33
CA GLY A 158 -2.25 20.36 -14.74
C GLY A 158 -3.53 20.09 -15.54
N ALA A 159 -4.05 21.09 -16.26
CA ALA A 159 -5.23 20.91 -17.13
C ALA A 159 -5.02 19.88 -18.25
N ASP A 160 -3.77 19.59 -18.63
CA ASP A 160 -3.45 18.60 -19.67
C ASP A 160 -3.62 17.15 -19.18
N LEU A 161 -3.88 16.93 -17.88
CA LEU A 161 -4.27 15.63 -17.32
C LEU A 161 -5.74 15.28 -17.57
N ALA A 162 -6.60 16.27 -17.83
CA ALA A 162 -8.04 16.05 -17.99
C ALA A 162 -8.38 15.09 -19.16
N PRO A 163 -7.74 15.18 -20.34
CA PRO A 163 -7.96 14.23 -21.44
C PRO A 163 -7.54 12.80 -21.12
N LEU A 164 -6.64 12.60 -20.15
CA LEU A 164 -6.24 11.27 -19.66
C LEU A 164 -7.27 10.69 -18.67
N GLY A 165 -8.32 11.44 -18.32
CA GLY A 165 -9.30 11.01 -17.33
C GLY A 165 -8.71 10.88 -15.92
N PHE A 166 -7.69 11.68 -15.60
CA PHE A 166 -6.96 11.60 -14.31
C PHE A 166 -7.88 11.65 -13.09
N ASP A 167 -8.93 12.47 -13.12
CA ASP A 167 -9.90 12.56 -12.02
C ASP A 167 -10.66 11.23 -11.79
N GLU A 168 -10.97 10.50 -12.86
CA GLU A 168 -11.63 9.20 -12.75
C GLU A 168 -10.66 8.11 -12.29
N LEU A 169 -9.41 8.16 -12.76
CA LEU A 169 -8.35 7.28 -12.29
C LEU A 169 -8.10 7.46 -10.80
N MET A 170 -8.10 8.70 -10.30
CA MET A 170 -7.93 9.03 -8.89
C MET A 170 -9.10 8.58 -8.02
N LYS A 171 -10.34 8.55 -8.54
CA LYS A 171 -11.52 8.12 -7.77
C LYS A 171 -11.55 6.61 -7.50
N ASP A 172 -10.87 5.80 -8.31
CA ASP A 172 -10.83 4.36 -8.13
C ASP A 172 -9.73 3.95 -7.13
N SER A 173 -10.14 3.48 -5.95
CA SER A 173 -9.24 3.05 -4.88
C SER A 173 -8.41 1.82 -5.22
N ASP A 174 -8.78 1.07 -6.27
CA ASP A 174 -8.04 -0.12 -6.70
C ASP A 174 -6.81 0.23 -7.56
N ASN A 175 -6.58 1.52 -7.84
CA ASN A 175 -5.46 1.99 -8.65
C ASN A 175 -4.24 2.38 -7.80
N LEU A 176 -3.06 1.94 -8.25
CA LEU A 176 -1.78 2.56 -7.94
C LEU A 176 -1.37 3.43 -9.12
N ILE A 177 -1.21 4.73 -8.89
CA ILE A 177 -0.76 5.67 -9.92
C ILE A 177 0.69 6.05 -9.65
N LEU A 178 1.59 5.74 -10.59
CA LEU A 178 2.98 6.20 -10.60
C LEU A 178 3.09 7.32 -11.63
N LEU A 179 3.28 8.55 -11.15
CA LEU A 179 3.37 9.74 -11.99
C LEU A 179 4.79 10.29 -12.02
N GLU A 180 5.46 10.20 -13.17
CA GLU A 180 6.76 10.84 -13.42
C GLU A 180 6.57 12.31 -13.80
N TRP A 181 7.53 13.15 -13.37
CA TRP A 181 7.55 14.60 -13.64
C TRP A 181 6.35 15.38 -13.05
N PRO A 182 6.04 15.21 -11.74
CA PRO A 182 4.93 15.92 -11.10
C PRO A 182 5.01 17.44 -11.22
N GLU A 183 6.22 18.01 -11.35
CA GLU A 183 6.44 19.44 -11.53
C GLU A 183 5.78 20.03 -12.79
N LYS A 184 5.46 19.19 -13.79
CA LYS A 184 4.77 19.63 -15.02
C LYS A 184 3.28 19.86 -14.83
N VAL A 185 2.69 19.26 -13.80
CA VAL A 185 1.23 19.20 -13.60
C VAL A 185 0.82 19.47 -12.15
N GLY A 186 1.75 19.95 -11.32
CA GLY A 186 1.61 20.03 -9.87
C GLY A 186 0.45 20.90 -9.38
N ASP A 187 -0.06 21.82 -10.20
CA ASP A 187 -1.22 22.65 -9.92
C ASP A 187 -2.54 21.88 -9.91
N ALA A 188 -2.61 20.71 -10.56
CA ALA A 188 -3.79 19.83 -10.58
C ALA A 188 -3.63 18.57 -9.72
N LEU A 189 -2.45 18.31 -9.16
CA LEU A 189 -2.22 17.09 -8.37
C LEU A 189 -2.80 17.25 -6.95
N PRO A 190 -3.58 16.28 -6.46
CA PRO A 190 -3.87 16.19 -5.04
C PRO A 190 -2.60 15.82 -4.27
N GLU A 191 -2.62 15.95 -2.94
CA GLU A 191 -1.48 15.51 -2.13
C GLU A 191 -1.22 14.00 -2.34
N PRO A 192 -0.03 13.62 -2.83
CA PRO A 192 0.32 12.24 -3.09
C PRO A 192 0.54 11.48 -1.78
N ALA A 193 0.38 10.16 -1.84
CA ALA A 193 0.67 9.28 -0.72
C ALA A 193 2.18 9.18 -0.44
N VAL A 194 3.00 9.24 -1.49
CA VAL A 194 4.46 9.23 -1.39
C VAL A 194 5.08 10.14 -2.47
N LYS A 195 6.04 10.96 -2.08
CA LYS A 195 6.89 11.74 -2.99
C LYS A 195 8.26 11.07 -3.09
N ILE A 196 8.65 10.66 -4.28
CA ILE A 196 9.95 10.04 -4.55
C ILE A 196 10.81 11.03 -5.35
N SER A 197 12.01 11.31 -4.88
CA SER A 197 13.04 12.04 -5.61
C SER A 197 14.19 11.11 -5.93
N ILE A 198 14.63 11.07 -7.20
CA ILE A 198 15.76 10.25 -7.65
C ILE A 198 16.87 11.17 -8.17
N ILE A 199 18.05 11.02 -7.59
CA ILE A 199 19.26 11.76 -8.00
C ILE A 199 20.28 10.79 -8.57
N ALA A 200 20.84 11.13 -9.74
CA ALA A 200 21.93 10.40 -10.35
C ALA A 200 23.28 10.97 -9.94
N ASN A 201 24.12 10.11 -9.34
CA ASN A 201 25.49 10.47 -9.00
C ASN A 201 26.45 10.18 -10.16
N THR A 202 27.59 10.85 -10.13
CA THR A 202 28.65 10.73 -11.15
C THR A 202 29.35 9.37 -11.15
N ASP A 203 29.31 8.64 -10.04
CA ASP A 203 29.84 7.28 -9.90
C ASP A 203 28.90 6.20 -10.47
N GLY A 204 27.75 6.60 -11.01
CA GLY A 204 26.72 5.70 -11.53
C GLY A 204 25.68 5.26 -10.51
N SER A 205 25.87 5.55 -9.22
CA SER A 205 24.87 5.27 -8.19
C SER A 205 23.66 6.20 -8.31
N ARG A 206 22.55 5.81 -7.68
CA ARG A 206 21.31 6.60 -7.55
C ARG A 206 20.97 6.77 -6.08
N VAL A 207 20.52 7.94 -5.70
CA VAL A 207 19.93 8.20 -4.38
C VAL A 207 18.43 8.36 -4.57
N ILE A 208 17.65 7.54 -3.87
CA ILE A 208 16.19 7.57 -3.84
C ILE A 208 15.77 8.13 -2.49
N THR A 209 15.04 9.23 -2.49
CA THR A 209 14.53 9.88 -1.28
C THR A 209 13.01 9.77 -1.25
N TYR A 210 12.45 9.38 -0.09
CA TYR A 210 11.01 9.27 0.13
C TYR A 210 10.53 10.36 1.08
N GLY A 211 9.44 11.03 0.73
CA GLY A 211 8.82 12.11 1.51
C GLY A 211 7.31 12.11 1.46
#